data_AF-E0UTA9-F1
#
_entry.id   AF-E0UTA9-F1
#
_cell.length_a   1.000
_cell.length_b   1.000
_cell.length_c   1.000
_cell.angle_alpha   90.00
_cell.angle_beta   90.00
_cell.angle_gamma   90.00
#
_symmetry.space_group_name_H-M   'P 1'
#
loop_
_entity.id
_entity.type
_entity.pdbx_description
1 polymer ?
#
loop_
_entity_poly.entity_id
_entity_poly.type
_entity_poly.pdbx_seq_one_letter_code
_entity_poly.pdbx_strand_id
1 'polypeptide(L)' 'MKNINTYLIYKAYNIAIALDTDNNSLLSYSYQDEEVNISSQGILTTVNAELGAIIESYFKINLSDYGVALYDEVLQLETA' A
#
# COMPACT_ATOMS: atom_id res chain seq x y z
N MET A 1 -13.42 -12.52 -16.82
CA MET A 1 -12.17 -12.40 -16.04
C MET A 1 -11.88 -10.92 -15.93
N LYS A 2 -12.03 -10.31 -14.74
CA LYS A 2 -11.69 -8.89 -14.53
C LYS A 2 -10.17 -8.80 -14.61
N ASN A 3 -9.66 -8.24 -15.69
CA ASN A 3 -8.25 -8.14 -15.99
C ASN A 3 -7.86 -6.67 -15.91
N ILE A 4 -7.62 -6.17 -14.69
CA ILE A 4 -6.93 -4.89 -14.46
C ILE A 4 -6.23 -4.99 -13.10
N ASN A 5 -5.14 -5.76 -13.01
CA ASN A 5 -4.23 -5.67 -11.86
C ASN A 5 -3.27 -4.50 -12.11
N THR A 6 -3.80 -3.28 -12.04
CA THR A 6 -2.95 -2.08 -12.06
C THR A 6 -2.23 -1.99 -10.73
N TYR A 7 -0.94 -2.32 -10.73
CA TYR A 7 -0.09 -2.17 -9.56
C TYR A 7 0.52 -0.77 -9.52
N LEU A 8 0.42 -0.11 -8.37
CA LEU A 8 1.34 0.97 -8.02
C LEU A 8 2.66 0.35 -7.56
N ILE A 9 3.71 0.53 -8.33
CA ILE A 9 5.06 0.09 -7.95
C ILE A 9 5.77 1.23 -7.24
N TYR A 10 6.17 1.00 -5.99
CA TYR A 10 6.96 1.97 -5.22
C TYR A 10 8.34 1.38 -4.89
N LYS A 11 9.29 1.63 -5.80
CA LYS A 11 10.62 1.02 -5.78
C LYS A 11 11.42 1.34 -4.50
N ALA A 12 11.21 2.50 -3.89
CA ALA A 12 11.90 2.88 -2.65
C ALA A 12 11.62 1.90 -1.49
N TYR A 13 10.46 1.23 -1.52
CA TYR A 13 10.05 0.27 -0.49
C TYR A 13 10.00 -1.17 -1.01
N ASN A 14 10.45 -1.43 -2.25
CA ASN A 14 10.37 -2.75 -2.90
C ASN A 14 8.95 -3.35 -2.78
N ILE A 15 7.93 -2.52 -2.98
CA ILE A 15 6.52 -2.88 -2.79
C ILE A 15 5.71 -2.58 -4.06
N ALA A 16 4.78 -3.47 -4.35
CA ALA A 16 3.69 -3.25 -5.29
C ALA A 16 2.36 -3.23 -4.54
N ILE A 17 1.46 -2.32 -4.93
CA ILE A 17 0.18 -2.13 -4.27
C ILE A 17 -0.94 -2.26 -5.30
N ALA A 18 -1.99 -3.01 -4.96
CA ALA A 18 -3.18 -3.15 -5.78
C ALA A 18 -4.44 -2.80 -4.98
N LEU A 19 -5.44 -2.24 -5.68
CA LEU A 19 -6.74 -1.95 -5.11
C LEU A 19 -7.66 -3.17 -5.25
N ASP A 20 -8.17 -3.68 -4.14
CA ASP A 20 -9.23 -4.69 -4.12
C ASP A 20 -10.56 -4.02 -3.79
N THR A 21 -11.30 -3.63 -4.83
CA THR A 21 -12.60 -2.98 -4.69
C THR A 21 -13.70 -3.93 -4.25
N ASP A 22 -13.53 -5.24 -4.46
CA ASP A 22 -14.56 -6.22 -4.13
C ASP A 22 -14.56 -6.45 -2.60
N ASN A 23 -13.41 -6.28 -1.95
CA ASN A 23 -13.23 -6.41 -0.49
C ASN A 23 -12.93 -5.08 0.24
N ASN A 24 -13.00 -3.93 -0.44
CA ASN A 24 -12.62 -2.61 0.10
C ASN A 24 -11.28 -2.64 0.84
N SER A 25 -10.25 -3.21 0.21
CA SER A 25 -8.92 -3.37 0.80
C SER A 25 -7.82 -2.95 -0.17
N LEU A 26 -6.65 -2.61 0.36
CA LEU A 26 -5.42 -2.49 -0.41
C LEU A 26 -4.56 -3.73 -0.19
N LEU A 27 -4.08 -4.33 -1.27
CA LEU A 27 -3.19 -5.48 -1.25
C LEU A 27 -1.75 -5.03 -1.49
N SER A 28 -0.82 -5.59 -0.73
CA SER A 28 0.61 -5.38 -0.88
C SER A 28 1.30 -6.64 -1.39
N TYR A 29 2.35 -6.45 -2.17
CA TYR A 29 3.20 -7.52 -2.71
C TYR A 29 4.65 -7.07 -2.67
N SER A 30 5.57 -8.01 -2.53
CA SER A 30 6.99 -7.77 -2.73
C SER A 30 7.27 -7.49 -4.21
N TYR A 31 8.08 -6.46 -4.47
CA TYR A 31 8.57 -6.11 -5.79
C TYR A 31 10.10 -6.15 -5.80
N GLN A 32 10.68 -7.07 -6.57
CA GLN A 32 12.12 -7.27 -6.69
C GLN A 32 12.44 -7.69 -8.12
N ASP A 33 13.64 -7.36 -8.61
CA ASP A 33 14.12 -7.74 -9.95
C ASP A 33 13.14 -7.40 -11.09
N GLU A 34 12.46 -6.27 -10.96
CA GLU A 34 11.43 -5.80 -11.90
C GLU A 34 10.14 -6.66 -11.97
N GLU A 35 9.97 -7.58 -11.03
CA GLU A 35 8.83 -8.48 -10.95
C GLU A 35 8.03 -8.29 -9.65
N VAL A 36 6.71 -8.49 -9.76
CA VAL A 36 5.80 -8.53 -8.61
C VAL A 36 5.63 -9.98 -8.18
N ASN A 37 6.01 -10.30 -6.95
CA ASN A 37 5.80 -11.64 -6.39
C ASN A 37 4.36 -11.80 -5.89
N ILE A 38 3.47 -12.33 -6.74
CA ILE A 38 2.05 -12.52 -6.42
C ILE A 38 1.84 -13.43 -5.19
N SER A 39 2.73 -14.39 -4.95
CA SER A 39 2.64 -15.28 -3.78
C SER A 39 2.94 -14.59 -2.45
N SER A 40 3.49 -13.37 -2.48
CA SER A 40 3.78 -12.57 -1.29
C SER A 40 2.63 -11.64 -0.88
N GLN A 41 1.42 -11.86 -1.42
CA GLN A 41 0.25 -11.04 -1.14
C GLN A 41 0.00 -10.87 0.36
N GLY A 42 -0.14 -9.61 0.78
CA GLY A 42 -0.61 -9.20 2.09
C GLY A 42 -1.73 -8.16 1.98
N ILE A 43 -2.39 -7.89 3.10
CA ILE A 43 -3.29 -6.74 3.23
C ILE A 43 -2.46 -5.57 3.77
N LEU A 44 -2.49 -4.44 3.09
CA LEU A 44 -1.87 -3.21 3.56
C LEU A 44 -2.78 -2.58 4.60
N THR A 45 -2.27 -2.33 5.81
CA THR A 45 -3.06 -1.74 6.92
C THR A 45 -2.47 -0.44 7.44
N THR A 46 -1.19 -0.20 7.21
CA THR A 46 -0.48 1.00 7.66
C THR A 46 0.55 1.46 6.64
N VAL A 47 0.65 2.77 6.43
CA VAL A 47 1.68 3.40 5.60
C VAL A 47 2.14 4.70 6.27
N ASN A 48 3.31 5.20 5.87
CA ASN A 48 3.68 6.58 6.23
C ASN A 48 2.93 7.60 5.36
N ALA A 49 3.03 8.88 5.73
CA ALA A 49 2.30 9.96 5.05
C ALA A 49 2.67 10.11 3.56
N GLU A 50 3.95 9.93 3.20
CA GLU A 50 4.43 10.04 1.82
C GLU A 50 3.82 8.96 0.93
N LEU A 51 3.98 7.69 1.31
CA LEU A 51 3.43 6.57 0.58
C LEU A 51 1.90 6.65 0.54
N GLY A 52 1.28 7.09 1.64
CA GLY A 52 -0.16 7.30 1.71
C GLY A 52 -0.66 8.29 0.64
N ALA A 53 -0.06 9.47 0.55
CA ALA A 53 -0.45 10.48 -0.44
C ALA A 53 -0.27 9.99 -1.88
N ILE A 54 0.77 9.18 -2.15
CA ILE A 54 1.01 8.58 -3.47
C ILE A 54 -0.11 7.58 -3.81
N ILE A 55 -0.49 6.71 -2.87
CA ILE A 55 -1.56 5.73 -3.06
C ILE A 55 -2.90 6.42 -3.34
N GLU A 56 -3.29 7.41 -2.53
CA GLU A 56 -4.53 8.17 -2.71
C GLU A 56 -4.58 8.87 -4.07
N SER A 57 -3.47 9.50 -4.45
CA SER A 57 -3.37 10.17 -5.74
C SER A 57 -3.42 9.19 -6.92
N TYR A 58 -2.81 8.02 -6.80
CA TYR A 58 -2.77 7.02 -7.87
C TYR A 58 -4.13 6.36 -8.08
N PHE A 59 -4.76 5.88 -7.00
CA PHE A 59 -6.04 5.16 -7.07
C PHE A 59 -7.26 6.07 -7.00
N LYS A 60 -7.10 7.36 -6.69
CA LYS A 60 -8.20 8.34 -6.49
C LYS A 60 -9.18 7.90 -5.39
N ILE A 61 -8.62 7.51 -4.24
CA ILE A 61 -9.33 7.01 -3.07
C ILE A 61 -8.94 7.80 -1.81
N ASN A 62 -9.68 7.60 -0.72
CA ASN A 62 -9.19 7.90 0.64
C ASN A 62 -8.75 6.59 1.31
N LEU A 63 -7.58 6.57 1.93
CA LEU A 63 -7.03 5.35 2.55
C LEU A 63 -7.91 4.76 3.66
N SER A 64 -8.56 5.64 4.43
CA SER A 64 -9.46 5.25 5.52
C SER A 64 -10.63 4.39 5.05
N ASP A 65 -11.10 4.60 3.82
CA ASP A 65 -12.21 3.85 3.23
C ASP A 65 -11.80 2.40 2.90
N TYR A 66 -10.48 2.14 2.87
CA TYR A 66 -9.86 0.85 2.55
C TYR A 66 -9.11 0.24 3.75
N GLY A 67 -9.37 0.74 4.97
CA GLY A 67 -8.79 0.20 6.19
C GLY A 67 -7.29 0.48 6.38
N VAL A 68 -6.73 1.46 5.68
CA VAL A 68 -5.32 1.85 5.81
C VAL A 68 -5.19 3.08 6.70
N ALA A 69 -4.37 2.98 7.74
CA ALA A 69 -4.02 4.09 8.62
C ALA A 69 -2.65 4.70 8.27
N LEU A 70 -2.50 6.00 8.50
CA LEU A 70 -1.19 6.64 8.52
C LEU A 70 -0.51 6.36 9.86
N TYR A 71 0.69 5.80 9.85
CA TYR A 71 1.54 5.78 11.05
C TYR A 71 2.42 7.03 11.04
N ASP A 72 2.32 7.81 12.10
CA ASP A 72 3.14 8.98 12.34
C ASP A 72 4.47 8.50 12.96
N GLU A 73 5.60 8.75 12.30
CA GLU A 73 6.92 8.40 12.86
C GLU A 73 7.25 9.22 14.12
N VAL A 74 6.43 10.23 14.45
CA VAL A 74 6.59 11.07 15.64
C VAL A 74 5.98 10.40 16.89
N LEU A 75 6.56 9.30 17.38
CA LEU A 75 6.44 8.86 18.79
C LEU A 75 7.38 7.70 19.13
N GLN A 76 8.70 7.94 19.10
CA GLN A 76 9.69 7.15 19.87
C GLN A 76 10.84 8.00 20.42
N LEU A 77 10.53 9.15 21.02
CA LEU A 77 11.36 9.81 22.03
C LEU A 77 10.32 10.49 22.92
N GLU A 78 9.80 9.85 23.96
CA GLU A 78 10.27 10.05 25.33
C GLU A 78 9.53 9.07 26.24
N THR A 79 10.24 8.10 26.82
CA THR A 79 10.13 7.75 28.25
C THR A 79 11.21 6.72 28.60
N ALA A 80 12.38 7.25 28.98
CA ALA A 80 13.33 6.59 29.86
C ALA A 80 13.36 7.37 31.18
#